data_AF-A0A2U3PDN3-F1
#
_entry.id   AF-A0A2U3PDN3-F1
#
_cell.length_a   1.000
_cell.length_b   1.000
_cell.length_c   1.000
_cell.angle_alpha   90.00
_cell.angle_beta   90.00
_cell.angle_gamma   90.00
#
_symmetry.space_group_name_H-M   'P 1'
#
loop_
_entity.id
_entity.type
_entity.pdbx_description
1 polymer ?
#
loop_
_entity_poly.entity_id
_entity_poly.type
_entity_poly.pdbx_seq_one_letter_code
_entity_poly.pdbx_strand_id
1 'polypeptide(L)'
;MTVLSISSRALTPVATRRRVLARPATELPHLTRYRGGTYSHTVDRIVFADGTTARTDLIRLHPNVDAYSLDFTGIAPHIPSRYRLGTWSALTHLRSRDYEAEVDWILRHSFPLITTAELSQRLREAGYPLGPANINEHEAIAATQAAIWYLTNGLALDTQPLNVPVAVRRDSGPVTTFEFDGQPQLGGYSVWNASDTAVTVRLQKSANGVDWLDVSGSRLTTGPAKGRYQRALGVGSTLSSSAHGHRGHGYRYYRLIATAEAGTPMIGPVTFWLTGTRHYRNADRIVHLYNYLLAGTLEAAIETDELGLVDGRATATAELVGPFQVRTPLTLNVTDGHTLVDADGFAIHDVVRPGTDFYLRPAPGTSSATLTATPAHHHTGRVLAGVGPEGSERFTPVALAVTTDVAIHFDISWDGDCDHC
;
A
#
# COMPACT_ATOMS: atom_id res chain seq x y z
N MET A 1 -52.03 -8.69 52.04
CA MET A 1 -50.63 -8.68 51.58
C MET A 1 -50.64 -8.37 50.11
N THR A 2 -50.26 -7.16 49.72
CA THR A 2 -50.22 -6.74 48.32
C THR A 2 -48.82 -7.03 47.81
N VAL A 3 -48.70 -8.04 46.95
CA VAL A 3 -47.44 -8.37 46.28
C VAL A 3 -47.20 -7.31 45.22
N LEU A 4 -46.22 -6.43 45.46
CA LEU A 4 -45.73 -5.47 44.47
C LEU A 4 -45.06 -6.27 43.34
N SER A 5 -45.69 -6.27 42.17
CA SER A 5 -45.07 -6.69 40.91
C SER A 5 -43.83 -5.84 40.66
N ILE A 6 -42.66 -6.48 40.65
CA ILE A 6 -41.43 -5.91 40.12
C ILE A 6 -41.64 -5.84 38.60
N SER A 7 -41.89 -4.64 38.07
CA SER A 7 -41.92 -4.40 36.63
C SER A 7 -40.60 -4.86 36.03
N SER A 8 -40.67 -5.84 35.13
CA SER A 8 -39.55 -6.17 34.25
C SER A 8 -39.17 -4.91 33.47
N ARG A 9 -38.01 -4.31 33.80
CA ARG A 9 -37.43 -3.20 33.02
C ARG A 9 -37.32 -3.67 31.58
N ALA A 10 -38.09 -3.07 30.67
CA ALA A 10 -37.90 -3.29 29.24
C ALA A 10 -36.50 -2.78 28.87
N LEU A 11 -35.66 -3.66 28.34
CA LEU A 11 -34.33 -3.32 27.86
C LEU A 11 -34.47 -2.82 26.43
N THR A 12 -34.07 -1.58 26.16
CA THR A 12 -34.10 -1.02 24.81
C THR A 12 -32.80 -1.39 24.09
N PRO A 13 -32.85 -1.79 22.81
CA PRO A 13 -31.64 -1.99 22.02
C PRO A 13 -30.87 -0.68 21.87
N VAL A 14 -29.54 -0.81 21.80
CA VAL A 14 -28.62 0.31 21.60
C VAL A 14 -28.06 0.22 20.19
N ALA A 15 -28.00 1.36 19.49
CA ALA A 15 -27.29 1.47 18.23
C ALA A 15 -26.07 2.39 18.42
N THR A 16 -24.91 1.93 17.95
CA THR A 16 -23.67 2.72 17.95
C THR A 16 -23.25 3.06 16.52
N ARG A 17 -22.81 4.30 16.31
CA ARG A 17 -22.24 4.76 15.04
C ARG A 17 -20.91 5.43 15.29
N ARG A 18 -19.86 4.90 14.66
CA ARG A 18 -18.52 5.48 14.72
C ARG A 18 -18.33 6.59 13.66
N ARG A 19 -17.69 7.69 14.05
CA ARG A 19 -17.21 8.75 13.17
C ARG A 19 -15.77 9.12 13.55
N VAL A 20 -14.86 9.11 12.58
CA VAL A 20 -13.47 9.52 12.83
C VAL A 20 -13.29 10.98 12.39
N LEU A 21 -12.86 11.83 13.32
CA LEU A 21 -12.43 13.20 13.06
C LEU A 21 -10.92 13.31 13.24
N ALA A 22 -10.23 13.79 12.23
CA ALA A 22 -8.81 14.12 12.29
C ALA A 22 -8.60 15.61 12.13
N ARG A 23 -7.67 16.17 12.90
CA ARG A 23 -7.21 17.55 12.76
C ARG A 23 -5.69 17.58 12.62
N PRO A 24 -5.12 18.56 11.92
CA PRO A 24 -3.67 18.77 11.97
C PRO A 24 -3.18 18.94 13.42
N ALA A 25 -2.05 18.32 13.77
CA ALA A 25 -1.44 18.49 15.10
C ALA A 25 -0.91 19.93 15.33
N THR A 26 -0.72 20.69 14.24
CA THR A 26 -0.36 22.10 14.27
C THR A 26 -1.33 22.86 13.38
N GLU A 27 -1.83 24.01 13.86
CA GLU A 27 -2.75 24.84 13.08
C GLU A 27 -2.13 25.18 11.72
N LEU A 28 -2.79 24.76 10.64
CA LEU A 28 -2.33 25.01 9.28
C LEU A 28 -2.94 26.33 8.81
N PRO A 29 -2.14 27.40 8.62
CA PRO A 29 -2.64 28.61 7.98
C PRO A 29 -3.00 28.33 6.51
N HIS A 30 -3.57 29.33 5.83
CA HIS A 30 -3.98 29.24 4.43
C HIS A 30 -2.95 28.53 3.53
N LEU A 31 -3.34 27.37 2.98
CA LEU A 31 -2.50 26.57 2.09
C LEU A 31 -2.52 27.20 0.70
N THR A 32 -1.35 27.56 0.17
CA THR A 32 -1.25 28.14 -1.18
C THR A 32 -0.11 27.51 -1.95
N ARG A 33 -0.36 27.10 -3.19
CA ARG A 33 0.67 26.62 -4.11
C ARG A 33 1.12 27.78 -5.00
N TYR A 34 2.34 28.28 -4.82
CA TYR A 34 2.81 29.53 -5.44
C TYR A 34 3.53 29.41 -6.79
N ARG A 35 3.74 28.20 -7.36
CA ARG A 35 4.54 28.08 -8.60
C ARG A 35 4.03 26.98 -9.55
N GLY A 36 3.82 27.38 -10.82
CA GLY A 36 3.97 26.51 -11.98
C GLY A 36 5.35 26.72 -12.60
N GLY A 37 6.22 25.71 -12.56
CA GLY A 37 7.54 25.76 -13.21
C GLY A 37 8.54 24.70 -12.71
N THR A 38 9.00 23.89 -13.67
CA THR A 38 10.00 22.82 -13.67
C THR A 38 9.91 21.79 -12.54
N TYR A 39 9.48 20.58 -12.93
CA TYR A 39 9.64 19.32 -12.18
C TYR A 39 10.82 19.39 -11.21
N SER A 40 10.54 19.18 -9.92
CA SER A 40 11.57 19.16 -8.90
C SER A 40 12.65 18.12 -9.26
N HIS A 41 13.86 18.28 -8.72
CA HIS A 41 14.94 17.29 -8.80
C HIS A 41 14.55 15.93 -8.16
N THR A 42 13.35 15.87 -7.57
CA THR A 42 12.69 14.69 -7.01
C THR A 42 11.90 13.86 -8.04
N VAL A 43 11.87 14.25 -9.32
CA VAL A 43 11.06 13.55 -10.32
C VAL A 43 11.75 12.29 -10.84
N ASP A 44 11.11 11.15 -10.60
CA ASP A 44 11.36 9.91 -11.34
C ASP A 44 10.21 9.65 -12.32
N ARG A 45 10.50 8.87 -13.37
CA ARG A 45 9.48 8.38 -14.30
C ARG A 45 9.17 6.93 -13.97
N ILE A 46 7.96 6.69 -13.48
CA ILE A 46 7.44 5.35 -13.21
C ILE A 46 6.62 4.81 -14.39
N VAL A 47 6.53 3.50 -14.47
CA VAL A 47 5.77 2.73 -15.46
C VAL A 47 4.73 1.88 -14.72
N PHE A 48 3.49 1.90 -15.17
CA PHE A 48 2.40 1.09 -14.63
C PHE A 48 2.22 -0.20 -15.44
N ALA A 49 1.51 -1.16 -14.86
CA ALA A 49 1.26 -2.47 -15.45
C ALA A 49 0.50 -2.40 -16.79
N ASP A 50 -0.29 -1.35 -17.01
CA ASP A 50 -0.99 -1.08 -18.28
C ASP A 50 -0.08 -0.45 -19.36
N GLY A 51 1.19 -0.22 -19.04
CA GLY A 51 2.19 0.39 -19.92
C GLY A 51 2.19 1.92 -19.92
N THR A 52 1.25 2.57 -19.22
CA THR A 52 1.27 4.02 -19.05
C THR A 52 2.45 4.45 -18.17
N THR A 53 2.84 5.73 -18.27
CA THR A 53 3.97 6.27 -17.51
C THR A 53 3.59 7.58 -16.86
N ALA A 54 4.17 7.86 -15.69
CA ALA A 54 4.00 9.14 -15.04
C ALA A 54 5.29 9.66 -14.44
N ARG A 55 5.34 10.98 -14.29
CA ARG A 55 6.34 11.68 -13.50
C ARG A 55 5.75 11.93 -12.12
N THR A 56 6.44 11.46 -11.10
CA THR A 56 6.01 11.64 -9.71
C THR A 56 6.68 12.87 -9.12
N ASP A 57 5.97 13.65 -8.31
CA ASP A 57 6.53 14.83 -7.64
C ASP A 57 5.90 14.99 -6.25
N LEU A 58 6.64 15.61 -5.33
CA LEU A 58 6.15 15.99 -4.01
C LEU A 58 5.61 17.42 -4.08
N ILE A 59 4.30 17.57 -3.93
CA ILE A 59 3.64 18.87 -4.03
C ILE A 59 3.90 19.66 -2.75
N ARG A 60 4.57 20.82 -2.89
CA ARG A 60 4.77 21.74 -1.76
C ARG A 60 3.72 22.84 -1.74
N LEU A 61 3.02 22.96 -0.61
CA LEU A 61 2.11 24.05 -0.29
C LEU A 61 2.76 24.98 0.72
N HIS A 62 2.55 26.29 0.63
CA HIS A 62 2.99 27.23 1.65
C HIS A 62 2.12 27.09 2.92
N PRO A 63 2.69 27.14 4.14
CA PRO A 63 4.09 27.45 4.47
C PRO A 63 4.97 26.19 4.69
N ASN A 64 5.22 25.41 3.64
CA ASN A 64 6.04 24.18 3.62
C ASN A 64 5.31 22.92 4.11
N VAL A 65 4.06 22.74 3.67
CA VAL A 65 3.33 21.50 3.81
C VAL A 65 3.57 20.65 2.55
N ASP A 66 4.17 19.49 2.74
CA ASP A 66 4.35 18.49 1.69
C ASP A 66 3.05 17.71 1.46
N ALA A 67 2.78 17.35 0.21
CA ALA A 67 1.55 16.68 -0.17
C ALA A 67 1.72 15.81 -1.42
N TYR A 68 0.87 14.80 -1.55
CA TYR A 68 0.80 13.90 -2.70
C TYR A 68 -0.48 14.09 -3.48
N SER A 69 -0.47 13.81 -4.78
CA SER A 69 -1.67 13.86 -5.61
C SER A 69 -2.60 12.68 -5.27
N LEU A 70 -3.90 12.97 -5.15
CA LEU A 70 -4.98 11.98 -5.00
C LEU A 70 -5.71 11.67 -6.32
N ASP A 71 -5.30 12.29 -7.42
CA ASP A 71 -5.88 12.08 -8.74
C ASP A 71 -4.82 12.12 -9.82
N PHE A 72 -4.56 10.97 -10.42
CA PHE A 72 -3.67 10.81 -11.55
C PHE A 72 -3.97 11.74 -12.73
N THR A 73 -5.24 12.05 -12.97
CA THR A 73 -5.67 12.94 -14.07
C THR A 73 -5.68 14.41 -13.68
N GLY A 74 -5.46 14.69 -12.40
CA GLY A 74 -5.46 16.02 -11.83
C GLY A 74 -4.28 16.86 -12.30
N ILE A 75 -4.54 18.13 -12.54
CA ILE A 75 -3.56 19.09 -13.04
C ILE A 75 -3.03 19.91 -11.86
N ALA A 76 -1.72 20.11 -11.81
CA ALA A 76 -1.13 21.05 -10.87
C ALA A 76 -1.38 22.50 -11.33
N PRO A 77 -1.84 23.41 -10.46
CA PRO A 77 -2.17 24.78 -10.88
C PRO A 77 -0.95 25.54 -11.42
N HIS A 78 -1.11 26.31 -12.49
CA HIS A 78 -0.02 27.11 -13.06
C HIS A 78 0.07 28.52 -12.45
N ILE A 79 -0.97 28.93 -11.72
CA ILE A 79 -1.05 30.19 -10.97
C ILE A 79 -1.11 29.94 -9.46
N PRO A 80 -0.72 30.91 -8.62
CA PRO A 80 -0.94 30.84 -7.18
C PRO A 80 -2.37 30.45 -6.84
N SER A 81 -2.54 29.26 -6.28
CA SER A 81 -3.87 28.67 -6.02
C SER A 81 -4.01 28.30 -4.55
N ARG A 82 -5.11 28.75 -3.95
CA ARG A 82 -5.45 28.44 -2.56
C ARG A 82 -6.07 27.06 -2.48
N TYR A 83 -5.57 26.27 -1.55
CA TYR A 83 -6.11 24.98 -1.18
C TYR A 83 -6.89 25.14 0.13
N ARG A 84 -8.12 24.63 0.16
CA ARG A 84 -8.92 24.52 1.40
C ARG A 84 -8.84 23.10 1.91
N LEU A 85 -8.82 22.94 3.24
CA LEU A 85 -8.98 21.64 3.87
C LEU A 85 -10.39 21.11 3.54
N GLY A 86 -10.45 19.90 3.00
CA GLY A 86 -11.67 19.16 2.70
C GLY A 86 -11.63 17.77 3.32
N THR A 87 -12.75 17.06 3.24
CA THR A 87 -12.87 15.67 3.66
C THR A 87 -12.69 14.74 2.46
N TRP A 88 -12.25 13.50 2.70
CA TRP A 88 -12.16 12.46 1.67
C TRP A 88 -13.48 12.27 0.91
N SER A 89 -14.61 12.27 1.64
CA SER A 89 -15.96 12.17 1.08
C SER A 89 -16.35 13.32 0.14
N ALA A 90 -15.66 14.46 0.19
CA ALA A 90 -15.92 15.55 -0.76
C ALA A 90 -15.41 15.20 -2.17
N LEU A 91 -14.41 14.30 -2.29
CA LEU A 91 -13.75 13.93 -3.54
C LEU A 91 -14.61 12.96 -4.35
N THR A 92 -15.23 13.45 -5.42
CA THR A 92 -16.21 12.70 -6.22
C THR A 92 -15.71 11.35 -6.72
N HIS A 93 -14.44 11.26 -7.16
CA HIS A 93 -13.85 10.01 -7.66
C HIS A 93 -13.50 8.99 -6.55
N LEU A 94 -13.53 9.41 -5.28
CA LEU A 94 -13.22 8.59 -4.11
C LEU A 94 -14.43 8.37 -3.21
N ARG A 95 -15.58 8.99 -3.49
CA ARG A 95 -16.82 8.86 -2.69
C ARG A 95 -17.30 7.43 -2.51
N SER A 96 -17.03 6.56 -3.48
CA SER A 96 -17.43 5.15 -3.44
C SER A 96 -16.32 4.21 -2.97
N ARG A 97 -15.19 4.74 -2.49
CA ARG A 97 -13.97 3.99 -2.15
C ARG A 97 -13.43 4.44 -0.79
N ASP A 98 -13.56 3.58 0.21
CA ASP A 98 -13.12 3.83 1.59
C ASP A 98 -11.62 3.55 1.78
N TYR A 99 -10.75 4.16 0.96
CA TYR A 99 -9.27 3.98 1.07
C TYR A 99 -8.57 5.04 1.92
N GLU A 100 -9.32 5.83 2.68
CA GLU A 100 -8.78 6.95 3.47
C GLU A 100 -7.81 6.48 4.55
N ALA A 101 -8.10 5.34 5.19
CA ALA A 101 -7.25 4.76 6.23
C ALA A 101 -5.95 4.20 5.66
N GLU A 102 -6.02 3.53 4.52
CA GLU A 102 -4.88 2.95 3.81
C GLU A 102 -3.96 4.04 3.27
N VAL A 103 -4.51 5.13 2.73
CA VAL A 103 -3.70 6.26 2.29
C VAL A 103 -3.05 6.99 3.48
N ASP A 104 -3.75 7.16 4.61
CA ASP A 104 -3.13 7.69 5.82
C ASP A 104 -1.98 6.80 6.31
N TRP A 105 -2.17 5.47 6.31
CA TRP A 105 -1.11 4.53 6.63
C TRP A 105 0.11 4.72 5.71
N ILE A 106 -0.11 4.86 4.39
CA ILE A 106 0.98 5.09 3.42
C ILE A 106 1.76 6.35 3.78
N LEU A 107 1.09 7.46 4.06
CA LEU A 107 1.75 8.73 4.38
C LEU A 107 2.61 8.62 5.64
N ARG A 108 2.10 7.97 6.69
CA ARG A 108 2.82 7.78 7.97
C ARG A 108 4.05 6.90 7.84
N HIS A 109 4.00 5.92 6.94
CA HIS A 109 5.05 4.92 6.77
C HIS A 109 5.94 5.23 5.57
N SER A 110 5.90 6.46 5.06
CA SER A 110 6.67 6.87 3.89
C SER A 110 7.24 8.29 4.01
N PHE A 111 7.93 8.73 2.96
CA PHE A 111 8.52 10.04 2.89
C PHE A 111 7.43 11.12 2.71
N PRO A 112 7.54 12.31 3.32
CA PRO A 112 8.65 12.82 4.14
C PRO A 112 8.55 12.53 5.65
N LEU A 113 7.46 11.93 6.13
CA LEU A 113 7.28 11.69 7.57
C LEU A 113 8.32 10.70 8.13
N ILE A 114 8.75 9.74 7.31
CA ILE A 114 9.88 8.85 7.58
C ILE A 114 11.06 9.21 6.67
N THR A 115 12.24 9.35 7.26
CA THR A 115 13.46 9.67 6.51
C THR A 115 13.85 8.53 5.57
N THR A 116 14.56 8.83 4.48
CA THR A 116 15.04 7.79 3.53
C THR A 116 15.98 6.77 4.17
N ALA A 117 16.77 7.18 5.17
CA ALA A 117 17.62 6.27 5.93
C ALA A 117 16.79 5.26 6.74
N GLU A 118 15.77 5.74 7.45
CA GLU A 118 14.87 4.90 8.24
C GLU A 118 14.00 4.00 7.35
N LEU A 119 13.46 4.52 6.23
CA LEU A 119 12.76 3.68 5.24
C LEU A 119 13.66 2.56 4.71
N SER A 120 14.93 2.87 4.42
CA SER A 120 15.88 1.87 3.95
C SER A 120 16.17 0.81 5.01
N GLN A 121 16.19 1.19 6.29
CA GLN A 121 16.34 0.25 7.39
C GLN A 121 15.12 -0.68 7.48
N ARG A 122 13.90 -0.12 7.55
CA ARG A 122 12.66 -0.90 7.62
C ARG A 122 12.50 -1.87 6.45
N LEU A 123 12.86 -1.44 5.24
CA LEU A 123 12.86 -2.32 4.05
C LEU A 123 13.83 -3.50 4.19
N ARG A 124 15.04 -3.28 4.72
CA ARG A 124 16.00 -4.36 4.96
C ARG A 124 15.51 -5.32 6.04
N GLU A 125 14.92 -4.79 7.12
CA GLU A 125 14.31 -5.59 8.19
C GLU A 125 13.14 -6.44 7.68
N ALA A 126 12.34 -5.90 6.75
CA ALA A 126 11.29 -6.62 6.04
C ALA A 126 11.80 -7.59 4.94
N GLY A 127 13.12 -7.73 4.77
CA GLY A 127 13.72 -8.69 3.85
C GLY A 127 13.89 -8.22 2.40
N TYR A 128 13.68 -6.95 2.10
CA TYR A 128 13.87 -6.42 0.74
C TYR A 128 15.35 -6.19 0.40
N PRO A 129 15.82 -6.61 -0.79
CA PRO A 129 17.23 -6.52 -1.17
C PRO A 129 17.60 -5.11 -1.69
N LEU A 130 17.89 -4.17 -0.78
CA LEU A 130 18.30 -2.79 -1.14
C LEU A 130 19.81 -2.61 -1.40
N GLY A 131 20.62 -3.59 -1.00
CA GLY A 131 22.07 -3.43 -0.92
C GLY A 131 22.50 -2.42 0.16
N PRO A 132 23.75 -1.95 0.12
CA PRO A 132 24.32 -1.11 1.18
C PRO A 132 23.83 0.35 1.13
N ALA A 133 23.46 0.86 -0.04
CA ALA A 133 23.03 2.25 -0.19
C ALA A 133 21.55 2.42 0.14
N ASN A 134 21.19 3.58 0.69
CA ASN A 134 19.82 3.94 1.03
C ASN A 134 19.03 4.36 -0.20
N ILE A 135 17.69 4.26 -0.12
CA ILE A 135 16.77 4.83 -1.09
C ILE A 135 16.97 6.35 -1.19
N ASN A 136 16.86 6.89 -2.39
CA ASN A 136 16.94 8.34 -2.61
C ASN A 136 15.55 8.98 -2.43
N GLU A 137 15.49 10.29 -2.19
CA GLU A 137 14.22 11.02 -2.01
C GLU A 137 13.29 10.86 -3.22
N HIS A 138 13.80 10.97 -4.45
CA HIS A 138 12.99 10.79 -5.66
C HIS A 138 12.41 9.37 -5.78
N GLU A 139 13.18 8.34 -5.39
CA GLU A 139 12.72 6.95 -5.37
C GLU A 139 11.63 6.76 -4.30
N ALA A 140 11.79 7.39 -3.14
CA ALA A 140 10.80 7.35 -2.06
C ALA A 140 9.49 8.04 -2.45
N ILE A 141 9.58 9.26 -2.99
CA ILE A 141 8.43 10.03 -3.49
C ILE A 141 7.70 9.24 -4.59
N ALA A 142 8.45 8.62 -5.51
CA ALA A 142 7.87 7.84 -6.60
C ALA A 142 7.09 6.63 -6.10
N ALA A 143 7.66 5.87 -5.15
CA ALA A 143 7.00 4.71 -4.56
C ALA A 143 5.76 5.10 -3.76
N THR A 144 5.84 6.15 -2.94
CA THR A 144 4.70 6.67 -2.18
C THR A 144 3.57 7.12 -3.11
N GLN A 145 3.87 7.93 -4.12
CA GLN A 145 2.87 8.42 -5.06
C GLN A 145 2.22 7.27 -5.85
N ALA A 146 2.99 6.26 -6.26
CA ALA A 146 2.47 5.06 -6.92
C ALA A 146 1.53 4.25 -6.01
N ALA A 147 1.88 4.08 -4.73
CA ALA A 147 1.03 3.38 -3.76
C ALA A 147 -0.30 4.13 -3.53
N ILE A 148 -0.26 5.47 -3.47
CA ILE A 148 -1.47 6.29 -3.37
C ILE A 148 -2.35 6.14 -4.63
N TRP A 149 -1.76 6.18 -5.83
CA TRP A 149 -2.51 6.03 -7.09
C TRP A 149 -3.04 4.61 -7.32
N TYR A 150 -2.42 3.58 -6.74
CA TYR A 150 -2.98 2.24 -6.73
C TYR A 150 -4.36 2.23 -6.05
N LEU A 151 -4.49 2.87 -4.88
CA LEU A 151 -5.75 2.93 -4.14
C LEU A 151 -6.75 3.93 -4.76
N THR A 152 -6.27 5.13 -5.08
CA THR A 152 -7.13 6.26 -5.50
C THR A 152 -7.55 6.18 -6.96
N ASN A 153 -6.73 5.62 -7.84
CA ASN A 153 -6.97 5.57 -9.28
C ASN A 153 -6.99 4.14 -9.85
N GLY A 154 -6.63 3.11 -9.08
CA GLY A 154 -6.53 1.73 -9.57
C GLY A 154 -5.30 1.46 -10.44
N LEU A 155 -4.28 2.32 -10.36
CA LEU A 155 -3.08 2.23 -11.20
C LEU A 155 -2.01 1.39 -10.50
N ALA A 156 -1.88 0.13 -10.93
CA ALA A 156 -0.85 -0.76 -10.41
C ALA A 156 0.52 -0.43 -11.00
N LEU A 157 1.51 -0.18 -10.13
CA LEU A 157 2.90 -0.04 -10.55
C LEU A 157 3.37 -1.33 -11.24
N ASP A 158 4.14 -1.23 -12.32
CA ASP A 158 4.75 -2.42 -12.93
C ASP A 158 5.85 -2.98 -12.00
N THR A 159 5.52 -4.09 -11.36
CA THR A 159 6.40 -4.87 -10.48
C THR A 159 6.79 -6.21 -11.08
N GLN A 160 6.57 -6.43 -12.39
CA GLN A 160 6.91 -7.69 -13.04
C GLN A 160 8.44 -7.81 -13.20
N PRO A 161 9.07 -8.86 -12.65
CA PRO A 161 10.50 -9.08 -12.83
C PRO A 161 10.84 -9.38 -14.29
N LEU A 162 11.80 -8.66 -14.86
CA LEU A 162 12.24 -8.80 -16.26
C LEU A 162 13.00 -10.10 -16.53
N ASN A 163 13.38 -10.85 -15.50
CA ASN A 163 14.00 -12.17 -15.61
C ASN A 163 12.98 -13.33 -15.56
N VAL A 164 11.69 -13.03 -15.42
CA VAL A 164 10.62 -14.02 -15.47
C VAL A 164 10.00 -13.99 -16.86
N PRO A 165 10.01 -15.13 -17.59
CA PRO A 165 9.33 -15.23 -18.89
C PRO A 165 7.83 -14.97 -18.76
N VAL A 166 7.25 -14.22 -19.72
CA VAL A 166 5.79 -14.05 -19.86
C VAL A 166 5.13 -15.26 -20.52
N ALA A 167 5.88 -16.03 -21.30
CA ALA A 167 5.41 -17.30 -21.84
C ALA A 167 6.52 -18.35 -21.87
N VAL A 168 6.14 -19.59 -21.58
CA VAL A 168 7.04 -20.76 -21.67
C VAL A 168 6.36 -21.82 -22.53
N ARG A 169 6.95 -22.11 -23.69
CA ARG A 169 6.47 -23.15 -24.60
C ARG A 169 7.44 -24.32 -24.62
N ARG A 170 6.93 -25.51 -24.34
CA ARG A 170 7.67 -26.76 -24.54
C ARG A 170 7.35 -27.27 -25.93
N ASP A 171 8.31 -27.18 -26.84
CA ASP A 171 8.16 -27.64 -28.21
C ASP A 171 8.34 -29.17 -28.29
N SER A 172 7.97 -29.78 -29.41
CA SER A 172 8.15 -31.23 -29.62
C SER A 172 9.64 -31.59 -29.56
N GLY A 173 10.06 -32.31 -28.51
CA GLY A 173 11.46 -32.69 -28.28
C GLY A 173 12.10 -31.95 -27.10
N PRO A 174 13.44 -31.85 -27.04
CA PRO A 174 14.13 -31.35 -25.85
C PRO A 174 14.30 -29.82 -25.88
N VAL A 175 13.33 -29.10 -26.44
CA VAL A 175 13.40 -27.64 -26.64
C VAL A 175 12.35 -26.97 -25.79
N THR A 176 12.78 -26.02 -24.96
CA THR A 176 11.89 -25.13 -24.22
C THR A 176 12.17 -23.69 -24.61
N THR A 177 11.15 -23.02 -25.15
CA THR A 177 11.19 -21.63 -25.58
C THR A 177 10.61 -20.73 -24.49
N PHE A 178 11.28 -19.61 -24.23
CA PHE A 178 10.96 -18.60 -23.23
C PHE A 178 10.79 -17.26 -23.94
N GLU A 179 9.62 -16.64 -23.77
CA GLU A 179 9.35 -15.29 -24.20
C GLU A 179 9.40 -14.38 -22.97
N PHE A 180 10.14 -13.29 -23.06
CA PHE A 180 10.23 -12.29 -22.01
C PHE A 180 9.45 -11.04 -22.37
N ASP A 181 9.05 -10.31 -21.34
CA ASP A 181 8.56 -8.96 -21.55
C ASP A 181 9.73 -8.01 -21.86
N GLY A 182 9.69 -7.35 -23.00
CA GLY A 182 10.81 -6.55 -23.50
C GLY A 182 12.00 -7.36 -24.00
N GLN A 183 13.22 -6.85 -23.75
CA GLN A 183 14.48 -7.42 -24.27
C GLN A 183 15.52 -7.51 -23.14
N PRO A 184 15.30 -8.37 -22.12
CA PRO A 184 16.23 -8.47 -20.99
C PRO A 184 17.57 -9.06 -21.43
N GLN A 185 18.65 -8.53 -20.87
CA GLN A 185 19.97 -9.09 -21.04
C GLN A 185 20.23 -10.12 -19.94
N LEU A 186 20.26 -11.40 -20.30
CA LEU A 186 20.48 -12.48 -19.34
C LEU A 186 21.97 -12.60 -18.99
N GLY A 187 22.26 -12.62 -17.69
CA GLY A 187 23.58 -12.92 -17.13
C GLY A 187 23.82 -14.40 -16.92
N GLY A 188 22.76 -15.21 -16.92
CA GLY A 188 22.83 -16.65 -16.87
C GLY A 188 21.53 -17.32 -16.49
N TYR A 189 21.62 -18.64 -16.31
CA TYR A 189 20.47 -19.47 -16.02
C TYR A 189 20.81 -20.61 -15.07
N SER A 190 19.82 -21.05 -14.29
CA SER A 190 19.87 -22.28 -13.53
C SER A 190 18.79 -23.24 -14.01
N VAL A 191 19.12 -24.52 -14.01
CA VAL A 191 18.30 -25.59 -14.54
C VAL A 191 18.26 -26.74 -13.54
N TRP A 192 17.09 -27.33 -13.37
CA TRP A 192 16.96 -28.58 -12.62
C TRP A 192 17.09 -29.77 -13.56
N ASN A 193 18.10 -30.62 -13.35
CA ASN A 193 18.17 -31.92 -14.00
C ASN A 193 17.15 -32.85 -13.33
N ALA A 194 16.13 -33.29 -14.07
CA ALA A 194 15.16 -34.27 -13.62
C ALA A 194 15.44 -35.69 -14.17
N SER A 195 16.53 -35.86 -14.93
CA SER A 195 16.95 -37.13 -15.51
C SER A 195 17.95 -37.84 -14.60
N ASP A 196 17.99 -39.17 -14.68
CA ASP A 196 19.02 -40.02 -14.03
C ASP A 196 20.28 -40.19 -14.90
N THR A 197 20.39 -39.38 -15.97
CA THR A 197 21.53 -39.33 -16.88
C THR A 197 22.06 -37.90 -17.00
N ALA A 198 23.31 -37.77 -17.44
CA ALA A 198 23.88 -36.46 -17.75
C ALA A 198 23.12 -35.81 -18.92
N VAL A 199 22.81 -34.53 -18.79
CA VAL A 199 22.13 -33.73 -19.81
C VAL A 199 23.03 -32.56 -20.17
N THR A 200 23.28 -32.38 -21.46
CA THR A 200 23.92 -31.17 -21.97
C THR A 200 22.86 -30.20 -22.45
N VAL A 201 22.85 -29.00 -21.88
CA VAL A 201 21.97 -27.91 -22.26
C VAL A 201 22.76 -26.79 -22.92
N ARG A 202 22.13 -26.13 -23.90
CA ARG A 202 22.64 -24.89 -24.51
C ARG A 202 21.51 -23.88 -24.66
N LEU A 203 21.86 -22.60 -24.60
CA LEU A 203 20.91 -21.50 -24.75
C LEU A 203 21.05 -20.85 -26.14
N GLN A 204 19.93 -20.57 -26.77
CA GLN A 204 19.84 -19.77 -27.99
C GLN A 204 19.03 -18.50 -27.74
N LYS A 205 19.28 -17.46 -28.53
CA LYS A 205 18.63 -16.14 -28.48
C LYS A 205 18.03 -15.79 -29.84
N SER A 206 16.91 -15.06 -29.83
CA SER A 206 16.21 -14.62 -31.04
C SER A 206 15.47 -13.30 -30.83
N ALA A 207 15.46 -12.45 -31.86
CA ALA A 207 14.73 -11.19 -31.85
C ALA A 207 13.25 -11.36 -32.25
N ASN A 208 12.95 -12.34 -33.10
CA ASN A 208 11.64 -12.57 -33.70
C ASN A 208 11.02 -13.94 -33.34
N GLY A 209 11.73 -14.78 -32.60
CA GLY A 209 11.29 -16.14 -32.24
C GLY A 209 11.40 -17.15 -33.38
N VAL A 210 11.95 -16.75 -34.53
CA VAL A 210 12.10 -17.56 -35.75
C VAL A 210 13.57 -17.81 -36.06
N ASP A 211 14.39 -16.76 -36.04
CA ASP A 211 15.83 -16.84 -36.32
C ASP A 211 16.62 -16.99 -35.02
N TRP A 212 17.35 -18.10 -34.88
CA TRP A 212 17.98 -18.48 -33.61
C TRP A 212 19.51 -18.47 -33.71
N LEU A 213 20.15 -17.84 -32.73
CA LEU A 213 21.61 -17.80 -32.58
C LEU A 213 22.03 -18.45 -31.27
N ASP A 214 23.12 -19.23 -31.30
CA ASP A 214 23.72 -19.79 -30.09
C ASP A 214 24.27 -18.67 -29.18
N VAL A 215 23.97 -18.76 -27.88
CA VAL A 215 24.56 -17.88 -26.87
C VAL A 215 25.95 -18.43 -26.52
N SER A 216 26.99 -17.67 -26.84
CA SER A 216 28.37 -18.06 -26.56
C SER A 216 28.60 -18.36 -25.07
N GLY A 217 29.26 -19.48 -24.79
CA GLY A 217 29.56 -19.90 -23.42
C GLY A 217 28.34 -20.39 -22.61
N SER A 218 27.19 -20.59 -23.25
CA SER A 218 25.97 -21.07 -22.56
C SER A 218 25.90 -22.57 -22.34
N ARG A 219 26.80 -23.36 -22.94
CA ARG A 219 26.80 -24.82 -22.80
C ARG A 219 27.07 -25.22 -21.34
N LEU A 220 26.22 -26.09 -20.80
CA LEU A 220 26.33 -26.66 -19.47
C LEU A 220 26.02 -28.15 -19.55
N THR A 221 26.90 -28.99 -19.00
CA THR A 221 26.67 -30.43 -18.87
C THR A 221 26.41 -30.73 -17.41
N THR A 222 25.24 -31.33 -17.12
CA THR A 222 24.86 -31.73 -15.76
C THR A 222 25.54 -33.05 -15.40
N GLY A 223 25.63 -33.32 -14.09
CA GLY A 223 25.96 -34.67 -13.63
C GLY A 223 24.80 -35.64 -13.88
N PRO A 224 25.04 -36.96 -13.67
CA PRO A 224 24.01 -37.98 -13.83
C PRO A 224 22.95 -37.94 -12.71
N ALA A 225 23.23 -37.24 -11.60
CA ALA A 225 22.29 -37.09 -10.52
C ALA A 225 21.26 -35.98 -10.81
N LYS A 226 20.04 -36.18 -10.29
CA LYS A 226 19.02 -35.14 -10.22
C LYS A 226 19.51 -34.01 -9.31
N GLY A 227 19.33 -32.77 -9.74
CA GLY A 227 19.82 -31.62 -8.98
C GLY A 227 19.83 -30.31 -9.75
N ARG A 228 20.16 -29.22 -9.04
CA ARG A 228 20.25 -27.88 -9.60
C ARG A 228 21.65 -27.63 -10.15
N TYR A 229 21.71 -27.20 -11.40
CA TYR A 229 22.93 -26.77 -12.08
C TYR A 229 22.78 -25.33 -12.55
N GLN A 230 23.87 -24.58 -12.60
CA GLN A 230 23.85 -23.17 -12.99
C GLN A 230 24.98 -22.82 -13.95
N ARG A 231 24.71 -21.87 -14.85
CA ARG A 231 25.68 -21.37 -15.81
C ARG A 231 25.60 -19.85 -15.91
N ALA A 232 26.69 -19.19 -15.53
CA ALA A 232 26.93 -17.80 -15.86
C ALA A 232 27.32 -17.65 -17.33
N LEU A 233 26.83 -16.58 -17.94
CA LEU A 233 27.11 -16.21 -19.31
C LEU A 233 28.13 -15.07 -19.32
N GLY A 234 28.99 -15.04 -20.34
CA GLY A 234 29.97 -13.97 -20.50
C GLY A 234 29.29 -12.61 -20.69
N VAL A 235 29.92 -11.54 -20.21
CA VAL A 235 29.45 -10.16 -20.44
C VAL A 235 29.25 -9.94 -21.94
N GLY A 236 28.09 -9.44 -22.33
CA GLY A 236 27.76 -9.16 -23.73
C GLY A 236 27.29 -10.36 -24.57
N SER A 237 27.34 -11.59 -24.05
CA SER A 237 26.90 -12.80 -24.77
C SER A 237 25.44 -12.77 -25.23
N THR A 238 24.61 -12.05 -24.50
CA THR A 238 23.18 -11.85 -24.74
C THR A 238 22.83 -10.44 -25.22
N LEU A 239 23.82 -9.61 -25.55
CA LEU A 239 23.60 -8.26 -26.07
C LEU A 239 23.08 -8.31 -27.52
N SER A 240 22.03 -7.55 -27.84
CA SER A 240 21.51 -7.38 -29.20
C SER A 240 21.98 -6.08 -29.85
N SER A 241 22.13 -5.01 -29.09
CA SER A 241 22.66 -3.72 -29.56
C SER A 241 23.26 -2.92 -28.40
N SER A 242 24.28 -2.12 -28.72
CA SER A 242 24.87 -1.11 -27.84
C SER A 242 24.58 0.28 -28.41
N ALA A 243 23.71 1.05 -27.76
CA ALA A 243 23.55 2.47 -28.06
C ALA A 243 24.49 3.29 -27.16
N HIS A 244 25.24 4.24 -27.74
CA HIS A 244 26.05 5.17 -26.96
C HIS A 244 25.13 5.95 -25.99
N GLY A 245 25.37 5.81 -24.68
CA GLY A 245 24.62 6.52 -23.63
C GLY A 245 23.40 5.78 -23.06
N HIS A 246 23.02 4.61 -23.59
CA HIS A 246 21.95 3.78 -23.03
C HIS A 246 22.45 2.36 -22.69
N ARG A 247 21.89 1.76 -21.63
CA ARG A 247 22.21 0.39 -21.20
C ARG A 247 21.85 -0.58 -22.33
N GLY A 248 22.72 -1.57 -22.58
CA GLY A 248 22.52 -2.56 -23.64
C GLY A 248 21.23 -3.35 -23.49
N HIS A 249 20.57 -3.63 -24.62
CA HIS A 249 19.39 -4.48 -24.67
C HIS A 249 19.77 -5.91 -25.02
N GLY A 250 19.00 -6.87 -24.51
CA GLY A 250 19.13 -8.29 -24.85
C GLY A 250 18.14 -8.71 -25.93
N TYR A 251 17.55 -9.89 -25.78
CA TYR A 251 16.60 -10.46 -26.73
C TYR A 251 15.26 -10.74 -26.05
N ARG A 252 14.17 -10.72 -26.82
CA ARG A 252 12.83 -11.06 -26.32
C ARG A 252 12.66 -12.57 -26.16
N TYR A 253 13.25 -13.35 -27.06
CA TYR A 253 13.08 -14.79 -27.10
C TYR A 253 14.39 -15.51 -26.79
N TYR A 254 14.32 -16.49 -25.90
CA TYR A 254 15.39 -17.44 -25.64
C TYR A 254 14.84 -18.85 -25.73
N ARG A 255 15.66 -19.82 -26.15
CA ARG A 255 15.27 -21.22 -26.04
C ARG A 255 16.41 -22.06 -25.50
N LEU A 256 16.07 -22.97 -24.60
CA LEU A 256 16.99 -23.95 -24.05
C LEU A 256 16.83 -25.25 -24.83
N ILE A 257 17.94 -25.77 -25.34
CA ILE A 257 17.99 -27.05 -26.04
C ILE A 257 18.75 -28.02 -25.14
N ALA A 258 18.06 -29.07 -24.71
CA ALA A 258 18.63 -30.16 -23.93
C ALA A 258 19.01 -31.33 -24.85
N THR A 259 20.05 -32.07 -24.49
CA THR A 259 20.50 -33.28 -25.18
C THR A 259 21.02 -34.26 -24.15
N ALA A 260 20.69 -35.54 -24.29
CA ALA A 260 21.22 -36.63 -23.47
C ALA A 260 21.81 -37.71 -24.39
N GLU A 261 22.72 -38.53 -23.85
CA GLU A 261 23.32 -39.65 -24.59
C GLU A 261 22.28 -40.73 -24.93
N ALA A 262 21.25 -40.90 -24.09
CA ALA A 262 20.15 -41.81 -24.33
C ALA A 262 18.80 -41.20 -23.89
N GLY A 263 17.78 -41.36 -24.72
CA GLY A 263 16.41 -40.91 -24.43
C GLY A 263 16.17 -39.41 -24.56
N THR A 264 14.95 -38.98 -24.22
CA THR A 264 14.59 -37.54 -24.19
C THR A 264 14.92 -36.98 -22.80
N PRO A 265 15.83 -35.99 -22.69
CA PRO A 265 16.18 -35.42 -21.40
C PRO A 265 15.00 -34.74 -20.74
N MET A 266 14.77 -35.05 -19.47
CA MET A 266 13.81 -34.36 -18.62
C MET A 266 14.51 -33.22 -17.88
N ILE A 267 14.13 -31.99 -18.23
CA ILE A 267 14.56 -30.76 -17.57
C ILE A 267 13.38 -30.20 -16.78
N GLY A 268 13.64 -29.90 -15.51
CA GLY A 268 12.68 -29.25 -14.60
C GLY A 268 12.64 -27.73 -14.79
N PRO A 269 12.31 -26.98 -13.73
CA PRO A 269 12.24 -25.53 -13.77
C PRO A 269 13.56 -24.89 -14.22
N VAL A 270 13.45 -23.83 -15.02
CA VAL A 270 14.57 -23.00 -15.46
C VAL A 270 14.35 -21.59 -14.91
N THR A 271 15.38 -21.03 -14.27
CA THR A 271 15.36 -19.65 -13.77
C THR A 271 16.51 -18.87 -14.38
N PHE A 272 16.30 -17.55 -14.54
CA PHE A 272 17.27 -16.67 -15.16
C PHE A 272 17.67 -15.55 -14.19
N TRP A 273 18.89 -15.05 -14.33
CA TRP A 273 19.30 -13.78 -13.72
C TRP A 273 19.80 -12.83 -14.79
N LEU A 274 19.70 -11.55 -14.50
CA LEU A 274 20.05 -10.48 -15.43
C LEU A 274 21.50 -10.05 -15.27
N THR A 275 22.05 -9.47 -16.33
CA THR A 275 23.29 -8.69 -16.29
C THR A 275 23.05 -7.37 -17.01
N GLY A 276 23.55 -6.26 -16.47
CA GLY A 276 23.47 -4.95 -17.12
C GLY A 276 22.07 -4.34 -17.27
N THR A 277 21.01 -5.05 -16.88
CA THR A 277 19.61 -4.60 -16.90
C THR A 277 19.03 -4.56 -15.49
N ARG A 278 18.06 -3.66 -15.25
CA ARG A 278 17.34 -3.55 -13.96
C ARG A 278 16.45 -4.79 -13.76
N HIS A 279 16.14 -5.13 -12.51
CA HIS A 279 15.27 -6.27 -12.24
C HIS A 279 13.82 -6.01 -12.67
N TYR A 280 13.40 -4.73 -12.63
CA TYR A 280 12.08 -4.26 -13.05
C TYR A 280 12.19 -3.14 -14.08
N ARG A 281 11.06 -2.76 -14.71
CA ARG A 281 10.98 -1.53 -15.53
C ARG A 281 11.23 -0.29 -14.69
N ASN A 282 10.64 -0.26 -13.50
CA ASN A 282 10.88 0.73 -12.46
C ASN A 282 12.23 0.46 -11.75
N ALA A 283 12.76 1.44 -11.02
CA ALA A 283 13.93 1.18 -10.19
C ALA A 283 13.57 0.16 -9.09
N ASP A 284 14.46 -0.80 -8.82
CA ASP A 284 14.24 -1.88 -7.85
C ASP A 284 13.78 -1.35 -6.48
N ARG A 285 14.38 -0.24 -6.03
CA ARG A 285 14.05 0.41 -4.77
C ARG A 285 12.64 1.01 -4.73
N ILE A 286 12.17 1.54 -5.86
CA ILE A 286 10.78 2.03 -5.99
C ILE A 286 9.82 0.86 -5.84
N VAL A 287 10.09 -0.25 -6.53
CA VAL A 287 9.25 -1.47 -6.45
C VAL A 287 9.24 -2.05 -5.04
N HIS A 288 10.40 -2.11 -4.37
CA HIS A 288 10.49 -2.60 -3.00
C HIS A 288 9.71 -1.74 -2.00
N LEU A 289 9.87 -0.42 -2.05
CA LEU A 289 9.10 0.47 -1.18
C LEU A 289 7.61 0.44 -1.50
N TYR A 290 7.22 0.42 -2.77
CA TYR A 290 5.82 0.29 -3.18
C TYR A 290 5.18 -1.00 -2.63
N ASN A 291 5.84 -2.14 -2.77
CA ASN A 291 5.35 -3.42 -2.25
C ASN A 291 5.29 -3.44 -0.72
N TYR A 292 6.30 -2.87 -0.05
CA TYR A 292 6.29 -2.72 1.41
C TYR A 292 5.10 -1.87 1.88
N LEU A 293 4.83 -0.76 1.18
CA LEU A 293 3.72 0.11 1.51
C LEU A 293 2.37 -0.60 1.33
N LEU A 294 2.14 -1.25 0.19
CA LEU A 294 0.87 -1.95 -0.02
C LEU A 294 0.68 -3.18 0.89
N ALA A 295 1.78 -3.83 1.32
CA ALA A 295 1.68 -4.92 2.28
C ALA A 295 1.14 -4.43 3.63
N GLY A 296 1.62 -3.29 4.12
CA GLY A 296 1.19 -2.76 5.42
C GLY A 296 -0.18 -2.07 5.41
N THR A 297 -0.71 -1.65 4.26
CA THR A 297 -2.11 -1.15 4.19
C THR A 297 -3.14 -2.20 4.59
N LEU A 298 -2.86 -3.49 4.37
CA LEU A 298 -3.72 -4.58 4.82
C LEU A 298 -3.79 -4.67 6.36
N GLU A 299 -2.68 -4.38 7.03
CA GLU A 299 -2.59 -4.37 8.49
C GLU A 299 -3.33 -3.16 9.08
N ALA A 300 -3.27 -2.00 8.41
CA ALA A 300 -3.98 -0.79 8.81
C ALA A 300 -5.50 -0.94 8.83
N ALA A 301 -6.06 -1.69 7.87
CA ALA A 301 -7.48 -1.99 7.84
C ALA A 301 -7.92 -2.80 9.07
N ILE A 302 -7.07 -3.71 9.54
CA ILE A 302 -7.30 -4.52 10.76
C ILE A 302 -7.20 -3.64 12.00
N GLU A 303 -6.16 -2.81 12.11
CA GLU A 303 -5.97 -1.89 13.24
C GLU A 303 -7.11 -0.86 13.37
N THR A 304 -7.66 -0.41 12.24
CA THR A 304 -8.82 0.48 12.23
C THR A 304 -10.07 -0.19 12.82
N ASP A 305 -10.27 -1.50 12.56
CA ASP A 305 -11.35 -2.29 13.17
C ASP A 305 -11.14 -2.47 14.69
N GLU A 306 -9.89 -2.62 15.13
CA GLU A 306 -9.50 -2.70 16.54
C GLU A 306 -9.70 -1.39 17.35
N LEU A 307 -9.95 -0.26 16.68
CA LEU A 307 -10.33 1.00 17.33
C LEU A 307 -11.86 1.13 17.54
N GLY A 308 -12.62 0.07 17.30
CA GLY A 308 -14.07 0.00 17.47
C GLY A 308 -14.54 -0.22 18.92
N LEU A 309 -15.81 0.10 19.15
CA LEU A 309 -16.54 -0.12 20.39
C LEU A 309 -17.30 -1.45 20.27
N VAL A 310 -17.21 -2.32 21.28
CA VAL A 310 -17.95 -3.59 21.32
C VAL A 310 -19.25 -3.35 22.09
N ASP A 311 -20.37 -3.44 21.37
CA ASP A 311 -21.71 -3.14 21.86
C ASP A 311 -22.69 -4.32 21.75
N GLY A 312 -22.23 -5.52 21.35
CA GLY A 312 -23.10 -6.68 21.12
C GLY A 312 -23.88 -7.20 22.34
N ARG A 313 -23.57 -6.70 23.55
CA ARG A 313 -24.33 -6.94 24.79
C ARG A 313 -24.99 -5.68 25.34
N ALA A 314 -24.82 -4.54 24.68
CA ALA A 314 -25.26 -3.25 25.17
C ALA A 314 -26.79 -3.14 25.12
N THR A 315 -27.35 -2.77 26.26
CA THR A 315 -28.79 -2.50 26.42
C THR A 315 -28.96 -1.21 27.18
N ALA A 316 -30.08 -0.53 26.97
CA ALA A 316 -30.39 0.70 27.68
C ALA A 316 -31.48 0.47 28.74
N THR A 317 -31.27 1.11 29.88
CA THR A 317 -32.23 1.32 30.96
C THR A 317 -32.28 2.81 31.29
N ALA A 318 -33.28 3.23 32.08
CA ALA A 318 -33.42 4.62 32.51
C ALA A 318 -32.19 5.18 33.27
N GLU A 319 -31.35 4.31 33.84
CA GLU A 319 -30.20 4.72 34.67
C GLU A 319 -28.85 4.43 34.02
N LEU A 320 -28.80 3.51 33.04
CA LEU A 320 -27.55 2.94 32.55
C LEU A 320 -27.71 2.40 31.14
N VAL A 321 -26.72 2.68 30.29
CA VAL A 321 -26.60 2.18 28.91
C VAL A 321 -25.27 1.43 28.78
N GLY A 322 -25.32 0.15 28.39
CA GLY A 322 -24.15 -0.72 28.27
C GLY A 322 -24.48 -2.20 28.58
N PRO A 323 -23.47 -3.07 28.79
CA PRO A 323 -22.04 -2.78 28.81
C PRO A 323 -21.46 -2.53 27.43
N PHE A 324 -20.47 -1.65 27.39
CA PHE A 324 -19.58 -1.44 26.27
C PHE A 324 -18.17 -1.92 26.61
N GLN A 325 -17.39 -2.32 25.60
CA GLN A 325 -15.96 -2.57 25.76
C GLN A 325 -15.17 -1.92 24.62
N VAL A 326 -13.89 -1.68 24.85
CA VAL A 326 -12.92 -1.27 23.82
C VAL A 326 -12.04 -2.46 23.45
N ARG A 327 -11.55 -2.52 22.20
CA ARG A 327 -10.59 -3.55 21.76
C ARG A 327 -9.14 -3.13 21.95
N THR A 328 -8.89 -1.81 22.00
CA THR A 328 -7.58 -1.20 22.24
C THR A 328 -7.68 -0.15 23.36
N PRO A 329 -6.57 0.21 24.03
CA PRO A 329 -6.60 1.22 25.09
C PRO A 329 -7.03 2.61 24.58
N LEU A 330 -8.15 3.14 25.09
CA LEU A 330 -8.71 4.43 24.70
C LEU A 330 -8.96 5.31 25.93
N THR A 331 -8.66 6.60 25.81
CA THR A 331 -9.17 7.62 26.75
C THR A 331 -10.54 8.06 26.26
N LEU A 332 -11.56 7.93 27.09
CA LEU A 332 -12.95 8.21 26.74
C LEU A 332 -13.44 9.47 27.47
N ASN A 333 -14.12 10.35 26.75
CA ASN A 333 -14.79 11.52 27.29
C ASN A 333 -16.21 11.60 26.75
N VAL A 334 -17.16 12.04 27.56
CA VAL A 334 -18.55 12.23 27.15
C VAL A 334 -18.97 13.66 27.51
N THR A 335 -19.78 14.28 26.65
CA THR A 335 -20.27 15.66 26.83
C THR A 335 -21.70 15.69 27.39
N ASP A 336 -22.32 16.87 27.43
CA ASP A 336 -23.77 17.06 27.61
C ASP A 336 -24.35 16.52 28.93
N GLY A 337 -23.53 16.50 29.99
CA GLY A 337 -23.95 16.12 31.34
C GLY A 337 -24.07 14.62 31.57
N HIS A 338 -23.68 13.80 30.59
CA HIS A 338 -23.54 12.36 30.74
C HIS A 338 -22.31 12.01 31.60
N THR A 339 -22.28 10.81 32.18
CA THR A 339 -21.09 10.30 32.87
C THR A 339 -20.75 8.88 32.45
N LEU A 340 -19.45 8.59 32.33
CA LEU A 340 -18.94 7.24 32.10
C LEU A 340 -18.64 6.60 33.44
N VAL A 341 -19.08 5.35 33.61
CA VAL A 341 -18.87 4.59 34.83
C VAL A 341 -18.38 3.17 34.54
N ASP A 342 -17.64 2.59 35.47
CA ASP A 342 -17.25 1.18 35.43
C ASP A 342 -18.38 0.25 35.88
N ALA A 343 -18.11 -1.06 35.92
CA ALA A 343 -19.06 -2.06 36.38
C ALA A 343 -19.45 -1.93 37.85
N ASP A 344 -18.63 -1.26 38.66
CA ASP A 344 -18.89 -0.99 40.08
C ASP A 344 -19.62 0.36 40.27
N GLY A 345 -19.82 1.13 39.20
CA GLY A 345 -20.54 2.40 39.18
C GLY A 345 -19.69 3.63 39.49
N PHE A 346 -18.37 3.49 39.57
CA PHE A 346 -17.43 4.60 39.76
C PHE A 346 -17.15 5.32 38.45
N ALA A 347 -16.94 6.64 38.52
CA ALA A 347 -16.67 7.45 37.34
C ALA A 347 -15.30 7.10 36.72
N ILE A 348 -15.27 6.96 35.40
CA ILE A 348 -14.05 6.70 34.64
C ILE A 348 -13.49 8.03 34.14
N HIS A 349 -12.23 8.31 34.48
CA HIS A 349 -11.47 9.47 34.01
C HIS A 349 -10.14 9.10 33.33
N ASP A 350 -9.75 7.83 33.41
CA ASP A 350 -8.48 7.30 32.90
C ASP A 350 -8.68 6.43 31.65
N VAL A 351 -7.58 5.90 31.12
CA VAL A 351 -7.57 5.01 29.95
C VAL A 351 -8.37 3.73 30.24
N VAL A 352 -9.36 3.44 29.41
CA VAL A 352 -10.12 2.19 29.44
C VAL A 352 -9.31 1.10 28.76
N ARG A 353 -9.10 -0.02 29.45
CA ARG A 353 -8.33 -1.16 28.94
C ARG A 353 -9.20 -2.09 28.08
N PRO A 354 -8.60 -2.81 27.12
CA PRO A 354 -9.31 -3.80 26.31
C PRO A 354 -10.13 -4.78 27.15
N GLY A 355 -11.35 -5.06 26.71
CA GLY A 355 -12.26 -6.02 27.37
C GLY A 355 -12.83 -5.59 28.72
N THR A 356 -12.55 -4.38 29.19
CA THR A 356 -13.14 -3.84 30.42
C THR A 356 -14.56 -3.32 30.14
N ASP A 357 -15.53 -3.80 30.91
CA ASP A 357 -16.93 -3.32 30.82
C ASP A 357 -17.01 -1.89 31.37
N PHE A 358 -17.54 -0.98 30.56
CA PHE A 358 -17.93 0.36 30.98
C PHE A 358 -19.36 0.67 30.54
N TYR A 359 -19.95 1.66 31.19
CA TYR A 359 -21.33 2.04 31.00
C TYR A 359 -21.47 3.56 30.89
N LEU A 360 -22.49 3.99 30.17
CA LEU A 360 -22.91 5.38 30.07
C LEU A 360 -24.10 5.60 31.01
N ARG A 361 -24.01 6.58 31.90
CA ARG A 361 -25.15 7.10 32.66
C ARG A 361 -25.78 8.25 31.86
N PRO A 362 -27.01 8.09 31.36
CA PRO A 362 -27.66 9.11 30.55
C PRO A 362 -28.03 10.35 31.38
N ALA A 363 -27.91 11.54 30.80
CA ALA A 363 -28.48 12.74 31.39
C ALA A 363 -30.02 12.66 31.35
N PRO A 364 -30.74 13.25 32.31
CA PRO A 364 -32.20 13.16 32.35
C PRO A 364 -32.84 13.66 31.05
N GLY A 365 -33.73 12.85 30.45
CA GLY A 365 -34.47 13.20 29.23
C GLY A 365 -33.69 13.06 27.92
N THR A 366 -32.55 12.36 27.93
CA THR A 366 -31.74 12.10 26.73
C THR A 366 -31.94 10.69 26.17
N SER A 367 -31.87 10.56 24.85
CA SER A 367 -31.99 9.30 24.11
C SER A 367 -30.76 9.00 23.23
N SER A 368 -29.76 9.88 23.27
CA SER A 368 -28.49 9.73 22.57
C SER A 368 -27.35 10.42 23.31
N ALA A 369 -26.12 9.95 23.11
CA ALA A 369 -24.90 10.60 23.57
C ALA A 369 -23.80 10.51 22.52
N THR A 370 -22.87 11.46 22.54
CA THR A 370 -21.64 11.39 21.76
C THR A 370 -20.46 11.15 22.69
N LEU A 371 -19.78 10.03 22.48
CA LEU A 371 -18.56 9.67 23.19
C LEU A 371 -17.35 10.02 22.33
N THR A 372 -16.44 10.81 22.86
CA THR A 372 -15.16 11.13 22.23
C THR A 372 -14.07 10.22 22.79
N ALA A 373 -13.47 9.41 21.93
CA ALA A 373 -12.36 8.52 22.24
C ALA A 373 -11.07 9.00 21.59
N THR A 374 -10.01 9.05 22.38
CA THR A 374 -8.66 9.35 21.93
C THR A 374 -7.78 8.11 22.14
N PRO A 375 -7.15 7.56 21.10
CA PRO A 375 -6.27 6.42 21.27
C PRO A 375 -5.05 6.78 22.12
N ALA A 376 -4.59 5.85 22.97
CA ALA A 376 -3.46 6.08 23.86
C ALA A 376 -2.12 6.34 23.12
N HIS A 377 -2.04 5.97 21.85
CA HIS A 377 -0.92 6.30 20.96
C HIS A 377 -1.45 7.06 19.73
N HIS A 378 -0.65 7.91 19.11
CA HIS A 378 -1.07 8.74 17.98
C HIS A 378 -1.41 7.89 16.73
N HIS A 379 -2.70 7.60 16.51
CA HIS A 379 -3.20 7.01 15.27
C HIS A 379 -4.15 8.00 14.64
N THR A 380 -3.98 8.39 13.36
CA THR A 380 -4.85 9.42 12.78
C THR A 380 -5.22 9.41 11.30
N GLY A 381 -6.33 8.72 11.01
CA GLY A 381 -6.99 8.67 9.71
C GLY A 381 -7.96 9.80 9.41
N ARG A 382 -7.45 10.92 8.89
CA ARG A 382 -8.00 11.49 7.66
C ARG A 382 -6.89 12.11 6.84
N VAL A 383 -6.85 11.74 5.57
CA VAL A 383 -6.08 12.45 4.58
C VAL A 383 -6.69 13.84 4.44
N LEU A 384 -5.95 14.87 4.85
CA LEU A 384 -6.37 16.23 4.58
C LEU A 384 -6.31 16.46 3.08
N ALA A 385 -7.49 16.61 2.47
CA ALA A 385 -7.61 16.86 1.05
C ALA A 385 -7.53 18.36 0.81
N GLY A 386 -6.54 18.83 0.07
CA GLY A 386 -6.58 20.18 -0.47
C GLY A 386 -7.42 20.21 -1.74
N VAL A 387 -8.49 21.01 -1.79
CA VAL A 387 -9.26 21.27 -3.03
C VAL A 387 -8.91 22.67 -3.57
N GLY A 388 -8.62 22.76 -4.87
CA GLY A 388 -8.35 24.03 -5.55
C GLY A 388 -9.57 24.98 -5.59
N PRO A 389 -9.41 26.23 -6.04
CA PRO A 389 -10.50 27.21 -6.04
C PRO A 389 -11.73 26.76 -6.84
N GLU A 390 -12.91 27.23 -6.41
CA GLU A 390 -14.20 27.00 -7.06
C GLU A 390 -14.15 27.43 -8.55
N GLY A 391 -14.58 26.54 -9.45
CA GLY A 391 -14.66 26.79 -10.90
C GLY A 391 -13.68 26.01 -11.78
N SER A 392 -12.76 25.22 -11.20
CA SER A 392 -11.84 24.38 -11.96
C SER A 392 -11.75 22.97 -11.39
N GLU A 393 -12.69 22.11 -11.80
CA GLU A 393 -12.74 20.66 -11.47
C GLU A 393 -11.50 19.85 -11.90
N ARG A 394 -10.48 20.50 -12.47
CA ARG A 394 -9.27 19.86 -12.99
C ARG A 394 -8.07 19.93 -12.06
N PHE A 395 -8.10 20.67 -10.95
CA PHE A 395 -6.94 20.71 -10.06
C PHE A 395 -6.85 19.45 -9.22
N THR A 396 -5.66 18.85 -9.15
CA THR A 396 -5.47 17.64 -8.35
C THR A 396 -5.83 17.92 -6.90
N PRO A 397 -6.76 17.15 -6.30
CA PRO A 397 -6.83 17.06 -4.86
C PRO A 397 -5.51 16.49 -4.33
N VAL A 398 -5.13 16.92 -3.13
CA VAL A 398 -3.84 16.54 -2.55
C VAL A 398 -4.00 16.01 -1.14
N ALA A 399 -3.24 14.97 -0.82
CA ALA A 399 -3.10 14.38 0.50
C ALA A 399 -1.96 15.06 1.25
N LEU A 400 -2.23 15.76 2.35
CA LEU A 400 -1.18 16.41 3.13
C LEU A 400 -0.38 15.39 3.95
N ALA A 401 0.95 15.41 3.82
CA ALA A 401 1.87 14.61 4.62
C ALA A 401 2.22 15.36 5.91
N VAL A 402 1.25 15.49 6.81
CA VAL A 402 1.39 16.16 8.11
C VAL A 402 1.02 15.22 9.25
N THR A 403 1.56 15.47 10.43
CA THR A 403 1.07 14.83 11.65
C THR A 403 -0.32 15.34 11.99
N THR A 404 -1.19 14.42 12.39
CA THR A 404 -2.61 14.68 12.67
C THR A 404 -2.98 14.08 14.03
N ASP A 405 -3.93 14.72 14.74
CA ASP A 405 -4.56 14.23 15.98
C ASP A 405 -5.98 13.67 15.68
N VAL A 406 -6.31 12.45 16.15
CA VAL A 406 -7.67 11.86 16.08
C VAL A 406 -8.46 12.15 17.33
N ALA A 407 -9.72 12.49 17.09
CA ALA A 407 -10.81 12.17 17.98
C ALA A 407 -11.81 11.21 17.28
N ILE A 408 -12.02 10.02 17.83
CA ILE A 408 -13.06 9.10 17.37
C ILE A 408 -14.34 9.47 18.13
N HIS A 409 -15.42 9.78 17.43
CA HIS A 409 -16.72 10.00 18.03
C HIS A 409 -17.54 8.73 17.86
N PHE A 410 -18.15 8.25 18.94
CA PHE A 410 -19.16 7.20 18.91
C PHE A 410 -20.50 7.83 19.28
N ASP A 411 -21.40 7.92 18.30
CA ASP A 411 -22.79 8.29 18.55
C ASP A 411 -23.50 7.05 19.07
N ILE A 412 -24.05 7.12 20.27
CA ILE A 412 -24.80 6.05 20.91
C ILE A 412 -26.24 6.52 20.99
N SER A 413 -27.18 5.71 20.51
CA SER A 413 -28.63 6.00 20.53
C SER A 413 -29.40 4.82 21.14
N TRP A 414 -30.45 5.12 21.90
CA TRP A 414 -31.18 4.10 22.67
C TRP A 414 -32.69 4.35 22.78
N ASP A 415 -33.26 5.20 21.94
CA ASP A 415 -34.69 5.14 21.58
C ASP A 415 -34.80 4.60 20.16
N GLY A 416 -35.67 3.61 19.95
CA GLY A 416 -35.75 2.80 18.74
C GLY A 416 -36.10 3.49 17.41
N ASP A 417 -35.95 4.81 17.30
CA ASP A 417 -36.05 5.53 16.02
C ASP A 417 -34.72 5.41 15.25
N CYS A 418 -34.52 4.25 14.65
CA CYS A 418 -33.58 4.11 13.54
C CYS A 418 -34.21 4.78 12.31
N ASP A 419 -33.72 5.97 11.94
CA ASP A 419 -34.21 6.69 10.75
C ASP A 419 -33.95 5.95 9.43
N HIS A 420 -33.21 4.85 9.41
CA HIS A 420 -33.14 3.90 8.29
C HIS A 420 -32.83 2.48 8.78
N CYS A 421 -33.86 1.64 8.90
CA CYS A 421 -33.73 0.18 8.82
C CYS A 421 -33.85 -0.29 7.37
#